data_AF-A0A7C9VPC7-F1
#
_entry.id   AF-A0A7C9VPC7-F1
#
_cell.length_a   1.000
_cell.length_b   1.000
_cell.length_c   1.000
_cell.angle_alpha   90.00
_cell.angle_beta   90.00
_cell.angle_gamma   90.00
#
_symmetry.space_group_name_H-M   'P 1'
#
loop_
_entity.id
_entity.type
_entity.pdbx_description
1 polymer ?
#
loop_
_entity_poly.entity_id
_entity_poly.type
_entity_poly.pdbx_seq_one_letter_code
_entity_poly.pdbx_strand_id
1 'polypeptide(L)'
;MRPSPKTDALVAVDTALHPTGFVRRGHVWRQDRGDGVSGWLGFAVAGSLELTPLVGVCFARYDEVCRTLGVGIPGTPLLSTPLGWLMGEKPVWKWVFEPGGDHAAVASSLVSAFLKHGKPYIDKRAEWGAVSKELVGKPETLLDFERARKLAIIHVLNGNAGAAGEVLKKERERVADKADVYARSYRAFAHRFEIAFPG
;
A
#
# COMPACT_ATOMS: atom_id res chain seq x y z
N MET A 1 4.91 -22.51 25.40
CA MET A 1 4.86 -21.03 25.39
C MET A 1 3.53 -20.65 24.77
N ARG A 2 2.64 -19.93 25.46
CA ARG A 2 1.36 -19.50 24.84
C ARG A 2 1.66 -18.45 23.77
N PRO A 3 0.97 -18.47 22.61
CA PRO A 3 1.09 -17.40 21.61
C PRO A 3 0.76 -16.05 22.24
N SER A 4 1.35 -14.98 21.73
CA SER A 4 0.99 -13.63 22.18
C SER A 4 -0.46 -13.31 21.79
N PRO A 5 -1.17 -12.45 22.54
CA PRO A 5 -2.53 -12.04 22.18
C PRO A 5 -2.65 -11.48 20.75
N LYS A 6 -1.58 -10.86 20.24
CA LYS A 6 -1.48 -10.40 18.85
C LYS A 6 -1.47 -11.57 17.87
N THR A 7 -0.80 -12.66 18.22
CA THR A 7 -0.77 -13.86 17.39
C THR A 7 -2.15 -14.47 17.29
N ASP A 8 -2.90 -14.55 18.40
CA ASP A 8 -4.26 -15.08 18.42
C ASP A 8 -5.21 -14.27 17.53
N ALA A 9 -5.18 -12.94 17.64
CA ALA A 9 -5.98 -12.05 16.79
C ALA A 9 -5.66 -12.25 15.29
N LEU A 10 -4.37 -12.31 14.93
CA LEU A 10 -3.97 -12.53 13.54
C LEU A 10 -4.32 -13.95 13.04
N VAL A 11 -4.30 -14.96 13.89
CA VAL A 11 -4.73 -16.33 13.55
C VAL A 11 -6.24 -16.39 13.34
N ALA A 12 -7.02 -15.71 14.17
CA ALA A 12 -8.48 -15.62 13.99
C ALA A 12 -8.83 -14.95 12.65
N VAL A 13 -8.16 -13.84 12.32
CA VAL A 13 -8.30 -13.16 11.02
C VAL A 13 -7.87 -14.07 9.87
N ASP A 14 -6.74 -14.76 10.00
CA ASP A 14 -6.27 -15.70 8.98
C ASP A 14 -7.27 -16.83 8.71
N THR A 15 -7.82 -17.40 9.77
CA THR A 15 -8.85 -18.44 9.70
C THR A 15 -10.10 -17.94 8.98
N ALA A 16 -10.56 -16.73 9.29
CA ALA A 16 -11.72 -16.12 8.64
C ALA A 16 -11.46 -15.75 7.16
N LEU A 17 -10.22 -15.41 6.79
CA LEU A 17 -9.84 -15.07 5.41
C LEU A 17 -9.55 -16.29 4.55
N HIS A 18 -9.20 -17.44 5.13
CA HIS A 18 -8.83 -18.66 4.40
C HIS A 18 -9.76 -19.01 3.22
N PRO A 19 -11.11 -19.03 3.36
CA PRO A 19 -12.00 -19.39 2.26
C PRO A 19 -12.04 -18.37 1.11
N THR A 20 -11.46 -17.18 1.31
CA THR A 20 -11.51 -16.08 0.34
C THR A 20 -10.35 -16.12 -0.66
N GLY A 21 -9.38 -17.01 -0.46
CA GLY A 21 -8.17 -17.13 -1.28
C GLY A 21 -7.05 -16.12 -0.93
N PHE A 22 -7.24 -15.28 0.09
CA PHE A 22 -6.18 -14.46 0.66
C PHE A 22 -5.23 -15.33 1.50
N VAL A 23 -3.93 -15.24 1.21
CA VAL A 23 -2.89 -16.03 1.87
C VAL A 23 -2.04 -15.10 2.75
N ARG A 24 -1.85 -15.50 4.00
CA ARG A 24 -1.01 -14.76 4.95
C ARG A 24 0.48 -14.82 4.59
N ARG A 25 1.13 -13.66 4.64
CA ARG A 25 2.57 -13.44 4.49
C ARG A 25 3.04 -12.53 5.62
N GLY A 26 3.42 -13.12 6.75
CA GLY A 26 3.79 -12.37 7.96
C GLY A 26 2.57 -11.69 8.60
N HIS A 27 2.52 -10.35 8.52
CA HIS A 27 1.44 -9.51 9.08
C HIS A 27 0.48 -8.96 8.03
N VAL A 28 0.59 -9.43 6.79
CA VAL A 28 -0.28 -9.03 5.67
C VAL A 28 -0.86 -10.26 4.99
N TRP A 29 -1.95 -10.05 4.26
CA TRP A 29 -2.63 -11.06 3.45
C TRP A 29 -2.61 -10.60 2.01
N ARG A 30 -2.23 -11.50 1.12
CA ARG A 30 -2.17 -11.23 -0.32
C ARG A 30 -3.01 -12.22 -1.08
N GLN A 31 -3.64 -11.76 -2.15
CA GLN A 31 -4.31 -12.62 -3.10
C GLN A 31 -3.87 -12.21 -4.50
N ASP A 32 -3.45 -13.19 -5.29
CA ASP A 32 -3.05 -12.96 -6.67
C ASP A 32 -4.23 -12.43 -7.50
N ARG A 33 -3.91 -11.59 -8.48
CA ARG A 33 -4.86 -11.02 -9.45
C ARG A 33 -4.40 -11.27 -10.90
N GLY A 34 -3.32 -12.01 -11.11
CA GLY A 34 -2.71 -12.20 -12.43
C GLY A 34 -1.77 -11.05 -12.81
N ASP A 35 -0.95 -11.27 -13.84
CA ASP A 35 -0.06 -10.26 -14.45
C ASP A 35 0.85 -9.52 -13.46
N GLY A 36 1.29 -10.22 -12.41
CA GLY A 36 2.13 -9.64 -11.35
C GLY A 36 1.39 -8.65 -10.45
N VAL A 37 0.06 -8.65 -10.45
CA VAL A 37 -0.78 -7.82 -9.58
C VAL A 37 -1.27 -8.64 -8.40
N SER A 38 -1.36 -8.02 -7.23
CA SER A 38 -1.96 -8.68 -6.05
C SER A 38 -2.75 -7.71 -5.20
N GLY A 39 -3.88 -8.19 -4.71
CA GLY A 39 -4.59 -7.56 -3.61
C GLY A 39 -3.80 -7.68 -2.31
N TRP A 40 -3.94 -6.67 -1.46
CA TRP A 40 -3.21 -6.56 -0.21
C TRP A 40 -4.15 -6.12 0.90
N LEU A 41 -4.09 -6.83 2.04
CA LEU A 41 -4.72 -6.45 3.29
C LEU A 41 -3.66 -6.49 4.38
N GLY A 42 -3.51 -5.40 5.11
CA GLY A 42 -2.64 -5.32 6.27
C GLY A 42 -3.29 -4.54 7.39
N PHE A 43 -2.63 -4.52 8.54
CA PHE A 43 -3.16 -3.88 9.74
C PHE A 43 -2.14 -2.92 10.34
N ALA A 44 -2.58 -1.70 10.62
CA ALA A 44 -1.96 -0.92 11.67
C ALA A 44 -2.46 -1.47 13.01
N VAL A 45 -1.55 -1.63 13.97
CA VAL A 45 -1.88 -2.08 15.32
C VAL A 45 -1.63 -0.93 16.28
N ALA A 46 -2.65 -0.57 17.05
CA ALA A 46 -2.57 0.43 18.11
C ALA A 46 -2.99 -0.19 19.45
N GLY A 47 -2.51 0.37 20.56
CA GLY A 47 -2.76 -0.18 21.89
C GLY A 47 -2.28 -1.63 22.02
N SER A 48 -3.01 -2.44 22.80
CA SER A 48 -2.69 -3.86 22.95
C SER A 48 -3.15 -4.67 21.74
N LEU A 49 -4.35 -4.42 21.18
CA LEU A 49 -4.97 -5.25 20.14
C LEU A 49 -6.05 -4.52 19.29
N GLU A 50 -5.89 -3.23 19.03
CA GLU A 50 -6.76 -2.51 18.08
C GLU A 50 -6.20 -2.63 16.66
N LEU A 51 -6.96 -3.26 15.76
CA LEU A 51 -6.59 -3.40 14.35
C LEU A 51 -7.30 -2.36 13.49
N THR A 52 -6.52 -1.55 12.78
CA THR A 52 -7.01 -0.69 11.69
C THR A 52 -6.63 -1.31 10.34
N PRO A 53 -7.59 -1.90 9.61
CA PRO A 53 -7.34 -2.49 8.30
C PRO A 53 -7.00 -1.46 7.23
N LEU A 54 -5.93 -1.73 6.50
CA LEU A 54 -5.50 -1.04 5.29
C LEU A 54 -5.65 -2.01 4.12
N VAL A 55 -6.32 -1.57 3.05
CA VAL A 55 -6.51 -2.36 1.83
C VAL A 55 -5.83 -1.69 0.66
N GLY A 56 -5.20 -2.47 -0.22
CA GLY A 56 -4.40 -1.92 -1.30
C GLY A 56 -4.09 -2.90 -2.41
N VAL A 57 -3.34 -2.41 -3.41
CA VAL A 57 -2.89 -3.19 -4.56
C VAL A 57 -1.38 -3.04 -4.73
N CYS A 58 -0.70 -4.16 -4.91
CA CYS A 58 0.73 -4.22 -5.25
C CYS A 58 0.90 -4.57 -6.73
N PHE A 59 1.92 -4.01 -7.37
CA PHE A 59 2.31 -4.32 -8.75
C PHE A 59 3.77 -4.76 -8.76
N ALA A 60 4.05 -5.99 -9.22
CA ALA A 60 5.39 -6.56 -9.20
C ALA A 60 6.42 -5.70 -9.95
N ARG A 61 6.05 -5.15 -11.13
CA ARG A 61 6.89 -4.23 -11.89
C ARG A 61 7.21 -2.92 -11.16
N TYR A 62 6.29 -2.44 -10.31
CA TYR A 62 6.52 -1.26 -9.49
C TYR A 62 7.48 -1.58 -8.35
N ASP A 63 7.27 -2.71 -7.68
CA ASP A 63 8.15 -3.20 -6.61
C ASP A 63 9.57 -3.46 -7.13
N GLU A 64 9.72 -3.93 -8.36
CA GLU A 64 11.01 -4.15 -9.01
C GLU A 64 11.78 -2.83 -9.22
N VAL A 65 11.13 -1.79 -9.74
CA VAL A 65 11.76 -0.46 -9.86
C VAL A 65 12.14 0.10 -8.49
N CYS A 66 11.25 -0.01 -7.50
CA CYS A 66 11.56 0.38 -6.12
C CYS A 66 12.81 -0.35 -5.58
N ARG A 67 12.93 -1.65 -5.83
CA ARG A 67 14.09 -2.46 -5.44
C ARG A 67 15.37 -1.98 -6.13
N THR A 68 15.32 -1.75 -7.44
CA THR A 68 16.46 -1.22 -8.23
C THR A 68 16.95 0.12 -7.68
N LEU A 69 16.01 0.98 -7.27
CA LEU A 69 16.32 2.30 -6.70
C LEU A 69 16.69 2.25 -5.20
N GLY A 70 16.60 1.08 -4.57
CA GLY A 70 16.81 0.90 -3.13
C GLY A 70 15.88 1.77 -2.29
N VAL A 71 14.61 1.87 -2.70
CA VAL A 71 13.57 2.65 -2.01
C VAL A 71 12.32 1.82 -1.75
N GLY A 72 11.52 2.25 -0.78
CA GLY A 72 10.30 1.55 -0.38
C GLY A 72 10.59 0.26 0.39
N ILE A 73 9.52 -0.40 0.80
CA ILE A 73 9.59 -1.71 1.47
C ILE A 73 8.97 -2.73 0.51
N PRO A 74 9.69 -3.78 0.09
CA PRO A 74 9.14 -4.79 -0.79
C PRO A 74 7.82 -5.36 -0.26
N GLY A 75 6.80 -5.45 -1.14
CA GLY A 75 5.49 -5.98 -0.77
C GLY A 75 4.56 -5.00 -0.06
N THR A 76 4.91 -3.71 0.03
CA THR A 76 3.93 -2.66 0.35
C THR A 76 3.11 -2.29 -0.89
N PRO A 77 1.82 -1.97 -0.73
CA PRO A 77 0.99 -1.61 -1.87
C PRO A 77 1.38 -0.24 -2.45
N LEU A 78 1.25 -0.10 -3.78
CA LEU A 78 1.42 1.20 -4.46
C LEU A 78 0.36 2.20 -3.96
N LEU A 79 -0.87 1.70 -3.85
CA LEU A 79 -2.03 2.41 -3.33
C LEU A 79 -2.64 1.61 -2.20
N SER A 80 -2.89 2.26 -1.08
CA SER A 80 -3.69 1.72 0.01
C SER A 80 -4.59 2.77 0.61
N THR A 81 -5.70 2.32 1.17
CA THR A 81 -6.64 3.15 1.92
C THR A 81 -7.13 2.40 3.16
N PRO A 82 -7.41 3.07 4.29
CA PRO A 82 -8.06 2.41 5.40
C PRO A 82 -9.46 1.94 5.01
N LEU A 83 -9.83 0.72 5.40
CA LEU A 83 -11.11 0.12 5.04
C LEU A 83 -12.30 1.00 5.43
N GLY A 84 -12.20 1.70 6.57
CA GLY A 84 -13.23 2.64 7.04
C GLY A 84 -13.61 3.70 6.00
N TRP A 85 -12.65 4.21 5.21
CA TRP A 85 -12.95 5.18 4.13
C TRP A 85 -13.85 4.62 3.04
N LEU A 86 -13.90 3.29 2.89
CA LEU A 86 -14.69 2.60 1.87
C LEU A 86 -16.11 2.24 2.34
N MET A 87 -16.44 2.51 3.61
CA MET A 87 -17.70 2.09 4.25
C MET A 87 -18.81 3.16 4.20
N GLY A 88 -18.52 4.38 3.76
CA GLY A 88 -19.51 5.46 3.64
C GLY A 88 -19.82 6.13 4.99
N GLU A 89 -21.10 6.40 5.27
CA GLU A 89 -21.55 7.29 6.35
C GLU A 89 -21.30 6.78 7.78
N LYS A 90 -21.18 5.46 7.98
CA LYS A 90 -20.94 4.85 9.31
C LYS A 90 -19.70 3.95 9.26
N PRO A 91 -18.51 4.54 9.14
CA PRO A 91 -17.27 3.78 9.00
C PRO A 91 -16.90 3.08 10.30
N VAL A 92 -16.50 1.81 10.19
CA VAL A 92 -15.79 1.12 11.26
C VAL A 92 -14.30 1.29 11.00
N TRP A 93 -13.64 2.05 11.88
CA TRP A 93 -12.23 2.41 11.74
C TRP A 93 -11.29 1.38 12.33
N LYS A 94 -11.76 0.63 13.31
CA LYS A 94 -10.96 -0.31 14.08
C LYS A 94 -11.79 -1.46 14.61
N TRP A 95 -11.14 -2.61 14.77
CA TRP A 95 -11.66 -3.80 15.40
C TRP A 95 -10.80 -4.10 16.63
N VAL A 96 -11.45 -4.28 17.77
CA VAL A 96 -10.76 -4.49 19.05
C VAL A 96 -10.82 -5.96 19.40
N PHE A 97 -9.66 -6.60 19.57
CA PHE A 97 -9.55 -7.99 20.00
C PHE A 97 -9.22 -7.99 21.49
N GLU A 98 -10.20 -8.08 22.36
CA GLU A 98 -9.95 -8.08 23.80
C GLU A 98 -9.18 -9.34 24.24
N PRO A 99 -8.21 -9.25 25.17
CA PRO A 99 -7.56 -10.43 25.73
C PRO A 99 -8.58 -11.41 26.35
N GLY A 100 -8.60 -12.66 25.88
CA GLY A 100 -9.56 -13.67 26.32
C GLY A 100 -10.99 -13.50 25.78
N GLY A 101 -11.22 -12.50 24.92
CA GLY A 101 -12.50 -12.29 24.24
C GLY A 101 -12.71 -13.23 23.04
N ASP A 102 -13.89 -13.13 22.42
CA ASP A 102 -14.23 -13.89 21.20
C ASP A 102 -13.56 -13.28 19.96
N HIS A 103 -12.32 -13.71 19.70
CA HIS A 103 -11.56 -13.25 18.54
C HIS A 103 -12.16 -13.71 17.21
N ALA A 104 -12.90 -14.83 17.20
CA ALA A 104 -13.50 -15.36 15.98
C ALA A 104 -14.65 -14.47 15.50
N ALA A 105 -15.51 -14.01 16.41
CA ALA A 105 -16.59 -13.07 16.07
C ALA A 105 -16.04 -11.74 15.55
N VAL A 106 -15.01 -11.17 16.20
CA VAL A 106 -14.38 -9.92 15.77
C VAL A 106 -13.70 -10.08 14.40
N ALA A 107 -12.97 -11.18 14.19
CA ALA A 107 -12.36 -11.50 12.90
C ALA A 107 -13.40 -11.67 11.80
N SER A 108 -14.49 -12.38 12.06
CA SER A 108 -15.59 -12.57 11.10
C SER A 108 -16.24 -11.24 10.70
N SER A 109 -16.46 -10.34 11.68
CA SER A 109 -16.97 -8.99 11.41
C SER A 109 -16.01 -8.18 10.52
N LEU A 110 -14.71 -8.20 10.85
CA LEU A 110 -13.67 -7.52 10.06
C LEU A 110 -13.63 -8.05 8.63
N VAL A 111 -13.55 -9.36 8.46
CA VAL A 111 -13.48 -10.00 7.14
C VAL A 111 -14.76 -9.76 6.34
N SER A 112 -15.92 -9.77 6.98
CA SER A 112 -17.19 -9.43 6.33
C SER A 112 -17.17 -7.99 5.79
N ALA A 113 -16.68 -7.02 6.58
CA ALA A 113 -16.52 -5.64 6.11
C ALA A 113 -15.49 -5.53 4.98
N PHE A 114 -14.37 -6.25 5.09
CA PHE A 114 -13.34 -6.30 4.07
C PHE A 114 -13.87 -6.86 2.74
N LEU A 115 -14.59 -7.97 2.77
CA LEU A 115 -15.17 -8.56 1.56
C LEU A 115 -16.22 -7.66 0.92
N LYS A 116 -17.01 -6.97 1.73
CA LYS A 116 -18.05 -6.05 1.24
C LYS A 116 -17.47 -4.76 0.63
N HIS A 117 -16.40 -4.20 1.20
CA HIS A 117 -15.92 -2.87 0.83
C HIS A 117 -14.47 -2.85 0.29
N GLY A 118 -13.58 -3.62 0.89
CA GLY A 118 -12.16 -3.68 0.54
C GLY A 118 -11.87 -4.50 -0.72
N LYS A 119 -12.45 -5.70 -0.86
CA LYS A 119 -12.24 -6.54 -2.05
C LYS A 119 -12.69 -5.84 -3.34
N PRO A 120 -13.87 -5.18 -3.42
CA PRO A 120 -14.25 -4.41 -4.61
C PRO A 120 -13.28 -3.28 -4.94
N TYR A 121 -12.71 -2.61 -3.92
CA TYR A 121 -11.68 -1.59 -4.13
C TYR A 121 -10.41 -2.18 -4.75
N ILE A 122 -9.96 -3.33 -4.27
CA ILE A 122 -8.82 -4.06 -4.84
C ILE A 122 -9.09 -4.42 -6.29
N ASP A 123 -10.24 -5.04 -6.57
CA ASP A 123 -10.58 -5.51 -7.90
C ASP A 123 -10.67 -4.35 -8.90
N LYS A 124 -11.24 -3.20 -8.50
CA LYS A 124 -11.28 -1.97 -9.32
C LYS A 124 -9.89 -1.40 -9.64
N ARG A 125 -8.90 -1.63 -8.75
CA ARG A 125 -7.54 -1.06 -8.87
C ARG A 125 -6.50 -2.09 -9.27
N ALA A 126 -6.91 -3.29 -9.68
CA ALA A 126 -6.00 -4.37 -10.10
C ALA A 126 -5.46 -4.18 -11.54
N GLU A 127 -5.79 -3.08 -12.22
CA GLU A 127 -5.31 -2.80 -13.56
C GLU A 127 -4.33 -1.63 -13.58
N TRP A 128 -3.10 -1.89 -14.00
CA TRP A 128 -2.08 -0.85 -14.05
C TRP A 128 -2.43 0.30 -15.01
N GLY A 129 -2.98 0.00 -16.19
CA GLY A 129 -3.31 1.04 -17.17
C GLY A 129 -4.27 2.08 -16.59
N ALA A 130 -5.31 1.59 -15.91
CA ALA A 130 -6.28 2.44 -15.21
C ALA A 130 -5.65 3.20 -14.04
N VAL A 131 -4.92 2.50 -13.15
CA VAL A 131 -4.29 3.10 -11.97
C VAL A 131 -3.25 4.15 -12.35
N SER A 132 -2.35 3.82 -13.27
CA SER A 132 -1.28 4.73 -13.68
C SER A 132 -1.84 6.01 -14.33
N LYS A 133 -2.88 5.88 -15.18
CA LYS A 133 -3.58 7.03 -15.77
C LYS A 133 -4.28 7.89 -14.71
N GLU A 134 -4.95 7.28 -13.73
CA GLU A 134 -5.59 8.00 -12.63
C GLU A 134 -4.57 8.80 -11.82
N LEU A 135 -3.46 8.18 -11.40
CA LEU A 135 -2.45 8.82 -10.56
C LEU A 135 -1.69 9.94 -11.29
N VAL A 136 -1.42 9.77 -12.58
CA VAL A 136 -0.81 10.82 -13.41
C VAL A 136 -1.81 11.97 -13.65
N GLY A 137 -3.09 11.65 -13.86
CA GLY A 137 -4.13 12.66 -14.09
C GLY A 137 -4.60 13.40 -12.82
N LYS A 138 -4.41 12.80 -11.65
CA LYS A 138 -4.81 13.34 -10.33
C LYS A 138 -3.69 13.15 -9.29
N PRO A 139 -2.52 13.77 -9.49
CA PRO A 139 -1.35 13.55 -8.65
C PRO A 139 -1.54 14.03 -7.19
N GLU A 140 -2.49 14.93 -6.93
CA GLU A 140 -2.89 15.40 -5.61
C GLU A 140 -3.49 14.31 -4.71
N THR A 141 -3.95 13.19 -5.30
CA THR A 141 -4.42 12.02 -4.54
C THR A 141 -3.30 11.28 -3.83
N LEU A 142 -2.04 11.52 -4.22
CA LEU A 142 -0.86 11.01 -3.55
C LEU A 142 -0.43 11.98 -2.43
N LEU A 143 0.04 11.39 -1.33
CA LEU A 143 0.67 12.15 -0.25
C LEU A 143 1.84 12.98 -0.79
N ASP A 144 1.94 14.23 -0.37
CA ASP A 144 2.90 15.20 -0.93
C ASP A 144 4.34 14.68 -0.94
N PHE A 145 4.76 14.05 0.16
CA PHE A 145 6.12 13.50 0.29
C PHE A 145 6.37 12.24 -0.55
N GLU A 146 5.34 11.53 -1.02
CA GLU A 146 5.51 10.35 -1.88
C GLU A 146 5.36 10.70 -3.36
N ARG A 147 4.59 11.75 -3.66
CA ARG A 147 4.07 12.09 -4.99
C ARG A 147 5.14 12.06 -6.06
N ALA A 148 6.20 12.86 -5.93
CA ALA A 148 7.23 12.97 -6.96
C ALA A 148 7.94 11.64 -7.23
N ARG A 149 8.22 10.84 -6.19
CA ARG A 149 8.89 9.53 -6.37
C ARG A 149 7.97 8.54 -7.06
N LYS A 150 6.72 8.43 -6.61
CA LYS A 150 5.72 7.54 -7.20
C LYS A 150 5.47 7.89 -8.67
N LEU A 151 5.28 9.17 -8.98
CA LEU A 151 5.03 9.63 -10.35
C LEU A 151 6.22 9.37 -11.27
N ALA A 152 7.46 9.63 -10.83
CA ALA A 152 8.64 9.35 -11.65
C ALA A 152 8.73 7.86 -12.03
N ILE A 153 8.50 6.96 -11.06
CA ILE A 153 8.48 5.51 -11.31
C ILE A 153 7.33 5.13 -12.25
N ILE A 154 6.13 5.67 -12.04
CA ILE A 154 4.96 5.41 -12.91
C ILE A 154 5.25 5.85 -14.35
N HIS A 155 5.85 7.03 -14.55
CA HIS A 155 6.19 7.52 -15.88
C HIS A 155 7.20 6.63 -16.61
N VAL A 156 8.25 6.17 -15.93
CA VAL A 156 9.21 5.21 -16.53
C VAL A 156 8.55 3.89 -16.87
N LEU A 157 7.72 3.34 -15.98
CA LEU A 157 6.96 2.11 -16.25
C LEU A 157 5.95 2.24 -17.39
N ASN A 158 5.54 3.47 -17.70
CA ASN A 158 4.69 3.80 -18.84
C ASN A 158 5.50 4.16 -20.10
N GLY A 159 6.83 3.98 -20.09
CA GLY A 159 7.70 4.27 -21.23
C GLY A 159 7.93 5.77 -21.48
N ASN A 160 7.64 6.65 -20.52
CA ASN A 160 7.77 8.09 -20.65
C ASN A 160 8.89 8.63 -19.73
N ALA A 161 10.14 8.34 -20.09
CA ALA A 161 11.32 8.79 -19.34
C ALA A 161 11.41 10.32 -19.27
N GLY A 162 11.02 11.04 -20.32
CA GLY A 162 11.00 12.52 -20.33
C GLY A 162 10.08 13.10 -19.25
N ALA A 163 8.85 12.59 -19.14
CA ALA A 163 7.92 13.03 -18.08
C ALA A 163 8.43 12.65 -16.68
N ALA A 164 9.10 11.51 -16.53
CA ALA A 164 9.74 11.15 -15.27
C ALA A 164 10.83 12.18 -14.90
N GLY A 165 11.69 12.55 -15.85
CA GLY A 165 12.71 13.58 -15.68
C GLY A 165 12.13 14.94 -15.27
N GLU A 166 11.04 15.37 -15.90
CA GLU A 166 10.36 16.62 -15.57
C GLU A 166 9.78 16.63 -14.14
N VAL A 167 9.17 15.51 -13.71
CA VAL A 167 8.72 15.36 -12.32
C VAL A 167 9.91 15.48 -11.36
N LEU A 168 11.05 14.84 -11.69
CA LEU A 168 12.22 14.89 -10.84
C LEU A 168 12.82 16.29 -10.74
N LYS A 169 12.93 16.98 -11.88
CA LYS A 169 13.45 18.34 -11.95
C LYS A 169 12.63 19.32 -11.11
N LYS A 170 11.30 19.31 -11.28
CA LYS A 170 10.40 20.20 -10.53
C LYS A 170 10.50 20.00 -9.03
N GLU A 171 10.59 18.74 -8.60
CA GLU A 171 10.71 18.44 -7.18
C GLU A 171 12.09 18.80 -6.62
N ARG A 172 13.18 18.64 -7.40
CA ARG A 172 14.52 19.14 -7.05
C ARG A 172 14.52 20.65 -6.83
N GLU A 173 13.87 21.41 -7.72
CA GLU A 173 13.69 22.85 -7.59
C GLU A 173 12.91 23.20 -6.31
N ARG A 174 11.81 22.48 -6.03
CA ARG A 174 10.99 22.67 -4.82
C ARG A 174 11.76 22.47 -3.50
N VAL A 175 12.76 21.58 -3.50
CA VAL A 175 13.55 21.26 -2.30
C VAL A 175 14.97 21.81 -2.34
N ALA A 176 15.31 22.67 -3.30
CA ALA A 176 16.67 23.14 -3.54
C ALA A 176 17.33 23.68 -2.26
N ASP A 177 16.63 24.58 -1.56
CA ASP A 177 17.13 25.25 -0.35
C ASP A 177 16.79 24.52 0.96
N LYS A 178 16.23 23.31 0.88
CA LYS A 178 15.80 22.53 2.05
C LYS A 178 16.89 21.55 2.50
N ALA A 179 17.13 21.49 3.80
CA ALA A 179 18.08 20.56 4.43
C ALA A 179 17.40 19.44 5.25
N ASP A 180 16.07 19.40 5.25
CA ASP A 180 15.29 18.43 6.00
C ASP A 180 15.49 16.98 5.49
N VAL A 181 15.00 16.02 6.28
CA VAL A 181 15.13 14.59 6.01
C VAL A 181 14.53 14.23 4.65
N TYR A 182 13.42 14.87 4.28
CA TYR A 182 12.75 14.61 3.02
C TYR A 182 13.61 15.07 1.83
N ALA A 183 14.12 16.29 1.85
CA ALA A 183 14.96 16.86 0.80
C ALA A 183 16.23 16.01 0.58
N ARG A 184 16.92 15.60 1.66
CA ARG A 184 18.09 14.71 1.57
C ARG A 184 17.73 13.35 0.95
N SER A 185 16.66 12.72 1.46
CA SER A 185 16.20 11.43 0.95
C SER A 185 15.77 11.53 -0.52
N TYR A 186 15.16 12.64 -0.91
CA TYR A 186 14.71 12.89 -2.28
C TYR A 186 15.88 13.06 -3.25
N ARG A 187 16.91 13.83 -2.90
CA ARG A 187 18.14 13.97 -3.72
C ARG A 187 18.82 12.62 -3.94
N ALA A 188 18.92 11.79 -2.90
CA ALA A 188 19.48 10.44 -3.00
C ALA A 188 18.66 9.55 -3.95
N PHE A 189 17.32 9.60 -3.85
CA PHE A 189 16.44 8.90 -4.78
C PHE A 189 16.64 9.38 -6.22
N ALA A 190 16.62 10.69 -6.45
CA ALA A 190 16.71 11.25 -7.79
C ALA A 190 18.06 10.93 -8.46
N HIS A 191 19.16 10.92 -7.69
CA HIS A 191 20.47 10.50 -8.20
C HIS A 191 20.49 9.03 -8.62
N ARG A 192 19.97 8.12 -7.79
CA ARG A 192 19.85 6.69 -8.14
C ARG A 192 18.95 6.49 -9.36
N PHE A 193 17.90 7.30 -9.48
CA PHE A 193 16.99 7.25 -10.62
C PHE A 193 17.70 7.56 -11.94
N GLU A 194 18.50 8.63 -11.98
CA GLU A 194 19.28 9.00 -13.17
C GLU A 194 20.29 7.93 -13.58
N ILE A 195 20.87 7.22 -12.61
CA ILE A 195 21.78 6.09 -12.89
C ILE A 195 21.02 4.90 -13.47
N ALA A 196 19.87 4.55 -12.89
CA ALA A 196 19.11 3.35 -13.26
C ALA A 196 18.32 3.52 -14.57
N PHE A 197 17.89 4.75 -14.87
CA PHE A 197 17.05 5.08 -16.02
C PHE A 197 17.63 6.28 -16.78
N PRO A 198 18.76 6.10 -17.49
CA PRO A 198 19.28 7.15 -18.35
C PRO A 198 18.25 7.47 -19.44
N GLY A 199 17.88 8.74 -19.53
CA GLY A 199 16.98 9.25 -20.55
C GLY A 199 17.62 9.34 -21.93
#